data_AF-A0A7S4I7N0-F1
#
_entry.id   AF-A0A7S4I7N0-F1
#
_cell.length_a   1.000
_cell.length_b   1.000
_cell.length_c   1.000
_cell.angle_alpha   90.00
_cell.angle_beta   90.00
_cell.angle_gamma   90.00
#
_symmetry.space_group_name_H-M   'P 1'
#
loop_
_entity.id
_entity.type
_entity.pdbx_description
1 polymer ?
#
loop_
_entity_poly.entity_id
_entity_poly.type
_entity_poly.pdbx_seq_one_letter_code
_entity_poly.pdbx_strand_id
1 'polypeptide(L)'
;VLFFFFSGEPLEVMMSHIKRKGQSKANCLRQKRRPPADLKAMVQQHGDDISSISDESFCAAHLATLCQSALKEYKASPGLRMVNYDHIPGIFMDDIIPYHFVKEGRLDRDARERIETVSKRYSKGKFEGKQWEADSDVKQAKAWEEMRSASDKYLRPIYEELQKLASEGGGENN
;
A
#
# COMPACT_ATOMS: atom_id res chain seq x y z
N VAL A 1 -7.59 10.88 15.65
CA VAL A 1 -7.72 9.87 14.58
C VAL A 1 -6.36 9.69 13.95
N LEU A 2 -5.84 8.46 13.94
CA LEU A 2 -4.60 8.12 13.24
C LEU A 2 -5.00 7.36 11.96
N PHE A 3 -4.44 7.76 10.82
CA PHE A 3 -4.80 7.22 9.51
C PHE A 3 -3.73 6.23 9.06
N PHE A 4 -4.15 5.03 8.69
CA PHE A 4 -3.28 4.08 8.03
C PHE A 4 -3.59 4.06 6.53
N PHE A 5 -2.59 4.39 5.74
CA PHE A 5 -2.68 4.41 4.28
C PHE A 5 -1.99 3.16 3.74
N PHE A 6 -2.72 2.36 2.97
CA PHE A 6 -2.12 1.26 2.21
C PHE A 6 -2.25 1.58 0.71
N SER A 7 -1.19 1.27 -0.04
CA SER A 7 -1.05 1.65 -1.44
C SER A 7 -1.22 0.46 -2.36
N GLY A 8 -2.04 0.64 -3.40
CA GLY A 8 -1.96 -0.01 -4.71
C GLY A 8 -2.14 -1.52 -4.76
N GLU A 9 -2.44 -2.02 -5.96
CA GLU A 9 -2.57 -3.45 -6.23
C GLU A 9 -1.26 -4.19 -5.85
N PRO A 10 -1.33 -5.35 -5.16
CA PRO A 10 -0.18 -6.09 -4.64
C PRO A 10 0.98 -6.33 -5.63
N LEU A 11 0.64 -6.76 -6.84
CA LEU A 11 1.61 -7.04 -7.90
C LEU A 11 2.27 -5.74 -8.39
N GLU A 12 1.53 -4.65 -8.50
CA GLU A 12 2.06 -3.33 -8.88
C GLU A 12 3.05 -2.77 -7.84
N VAL A 13 2.77 -2.99 -6.56
CA VAL A 13 3.69 -2.66 -5.47
C VAL A 13 4.97 -3.49 -5.60
N MET A 14 4.85 -4.79 -5.82
CA MET A 14 6.01 -5.67 -6.03
C MET A 14 6.84 -5.26 -7.25
N MET A 15 6.21 -4.93 -8.37
CA MET A 15 6.87 -4.43 -9.59
C MET A 15 7.58 -3.09 -9.38
N SER A 16 7.15 -2.30 -8.41
CA SER A 16 7.82 -1.06 -8.01
C SER A 16 9.12 -1.34 -7.22
N HIS A 17 9.23 -2.49 -6.56
CA HIS A 17 10.41 -2.92 -5.81
C HIS A 17 11.40 -3.73 -6.67
N ILE A 18 10.91 -4.72 -7.43
CA ILE A 18 11.73 -5.58 -8.28
C ILE A 18 11.44 -5.26 -9.74
N LYS A 19 12.24 -4.37 -10.33
CA LYS A 19 11.99 -3.82 -11.67
C LYS A 19 12.30 -4.79 -12.82
N ARG A 20 13.12 -5.82 -12.57
CA ARG A 20 13.61 -6.77 -13.58
C ARG A 20 13.79 -8.15 -12.97
N LYS A 21 13.41 -9.19 -13.70
CA LYS A 21 13.61 -10.59 -13.31
C LYS A 21 15.10 -10.87 -13.06
N GLY A 22 15.41 -11.56 -11.96
CA GLY A 22 16.78 -11.89 -11.55
C GLY A 22 17.59 -10.75 -10.95
N GLN A 23 17.01 -9.55 -10.75
CA GLN A 23 17.71 -8.43 -10.12
C GLN A 23 17.44 -8.38 -8.60
N SER A 24 18.45 -8.70 -7.80
CA SER A 24 18.37 -8.77 -6.33
C SER A 24 18.57 -7.43 -5.59
N LYS A 25 18.36 -6.29 -6.26
CA LYS A 25 18.60 -4.94 -5.68
C LYS A 25 17.39 -4.33 -4.96
N ALA A 26 16.30 -5.07 -4.80
CA ALA A 26 15.10 -4.56 -4.15
C ALA A 26 15.32 -4.33 -2.64
N ASN A 27 14.67 -3.31 -2.07
CA ASN A 27 14.82 -2.98 -0.66
C ASN A 27 14.39 -4.12 0.28
N CYS A 28 13.33 -4.84 -0.07
CA CYS A 28 12.87 -6.03 0.66
C CYS A 28 13.96 -7.10 0.78
N LEU A 29 14.80 -7.27 -0.25
CA LEU A 29 15.83 -8.32 -0.28
C LEU A 29 17.04 -8.01 0.61
N ARG A 30 17.18 -6.79 1.13
CA ARG A 30 18.29 -6.41 2.01
C ARG A 30 18.35 -7.27 3.28
N GLN A 31 17.19 -7.73 3.75
CA GLN A 31 17.09 -8.57 4.94
C GLN A 31 17.08 -10.07 4.64
N LYS A 32 17.24 -10.50 3.38
CA LYS A 32 17.16 -11.93 3.00
C LYS A 32 18.17 -12.82 3.71
N ARG A 33 19.35 -12.28 4.06
CA ARG A 33 20.37 -13.01 4.83
C ARG A 33 20.03 -13.20 6.31
N ARG A 34 19.19 -12.33 6.87
CA ARG A 34 18.80 -12.34 8.29
C ARG A 34 17.31 -11.95 8.41
N PRO A 35 16.39 -12.83 7.96
CA PRO A 35 14.98 -12.51 7.96
C PRO A 35 14.44 -12.39 9.40
N PRO A 36 13.55 -11.42 9.67
CA PRO A 36 12.83 -11.31 10.94
C PRO A 36 12.04 -12.59 11.28
N ALA A 37 11.78 -12.82 12.57
CA ALA A 37 11.08 -14.01 13.04
C ALA A 37 9.65 -14.11 12.48
N ASP A 38 8.92 -13.00 12.44
CA ASP A 38 7.54 -12.96 11.93
C ASP A 38 7.47 -13.34 10.45
N LEU A 39 8.46 -12.92 9.67
CA LEU A 39 8.57 -13.29 8.26
C LEU A 39 8.85 -14.78 8.09
N LYS A 40 9.75 -15.36 8.90
CA LYS A 40 9.98 -16.81 8.89
C LYS A 40 8.70 -17.58 9.21
N ALA A 41 7.97 -17.13 10.24
CA ALA A 41 6.71 -17.75 10.65
C ALA A 41 5.67 -17.70 9.53
N MET A 42 5.50 -16.55 8.87
CA MET A 42 4.59 -16.41 7.73
C MET A 42 4.96 -17.37 6.58
N VAL A 43 6.23 -17.39 6.18
CA VAL A 43 6.69 -18.28 5.09
C VAL A 43 6.45 -19.76 5.43
N GLN A 44 6.71 -20.15 6.69
CA GLN A 44 6.43 -21.50 7.18
C GLN A 44 4.93 -21.85 7.22
N GLN A 45 4.07 -20.89 7.58
CA GLN A 45 2.60 -21.07 7.56
C GLN A 45 2.08 -21.39 6.15
N HIS A 46 2.76 -20.88 5.13
CA HIS A 46 2.45 -21.16 3.72
C HIS A 46 3.17 -22.41 3.17
N GLY A 47 3.82 -23.20 4.03
CA GLY A 47 4.48 -24.47 3.67
C GLY A 47 5.84 -24.32 3.00
N ASP A 48 6.41 -23.12 2.95
CA ASP A 48 7.70 -22.87 2.31
C ASP A 48 8.84 -22.78 3.35
N ASP A 49 10.08 -22.99 2.90
CA ASP A 49 11.28 -22.75 3.70
C ASP A 49 11.93 -21.43 3.31
N ILE A 50 12.10 -20.54 4.29
CA ILE A 50 12.72 -19.22 4.14
C ILE A 50 14.11 -19.27 3.48
N SER A 51 14.84 -20.38 3.65
CA SER A 51 16.17 -20.52 3.08
C SER A 51 16.16 -20.78 1.57
N SER A 52 15.06 -21.33 1.04
CA SER A 52 14.92 -21.79 -0.34
C SER A 52 13.98 -20.95 -1.20
N ILE A 53 13.23 -20.02 -0.62
CA ILE A 53 12.29 -19.20 -1.40
C ILE A 53 12.97 -18.25 -2.41
N SER A 54 12.25 -17.98 -3.50
CA SER A 54 12.65 -17.02 -4.52
C SER A 54 12.73 -15.59 -3.99
N ASP A 55 13.36 -14.69 -4.75
CA ASP A 55 13.42 -13.27 -4.40
C ASP A 55 12.03 -12.62 -4.41
N GLU A 56 11.18 -13.02 -5.37
CA GLU A 56 9.80 -12.58 -5.49
C GLU A 56 8.99 -13.01 -4.27
N SER A 57 9.07 -14.31 -3.90
CA SER A 57 8.36 -14.85 -2.72
C SER A 57 8.84 -14.20 -1.43
N PHE A 58 10.15 -13.98 -1.28
CA PHE A 58 10.69 -13.28 -0.13
C PHE A 58 10.14 -11.85 -0.04
N CYS A 59 10.13 -11.13 -1.17
CA CYS A 59 9.65 -9.76 -1.20
C CYS A 59 8.15 -9.67 -0.91
N ALA A 60 7.35 -10.60 -1.47
CA ALA A 60 5.91 -10.68 -1.22
C ALA A 60 5.63 -10.94 0.26
N ALA A 61 6.28 -11.96 0.84
CA ALA A 61 6.15 -12.29 2.26
C ALA A 61 6.60 -11.13 3.16
N HIS A 62 7.69 -10.44 2.81
CA HIS A 62 8.14 -9.27 3.57
C HIS A 62 7.11 -8.15 3.57
N LEU A 63 6.56 -7.79 2.41
CA LEU A 63 5.49 -6.79 2.32
C LEU A 63 4.24 -7.25 3.08
N ALA A 64 3.88 -8.52 2.96
CA ALA A 64 2.76 -9.12 3.66
C ALA A 64 2.92 -9.01 5.19
N THR A 65 4.11 -9.22 5.74
CA THR A 65 4.34 -9.02 7.19
C THR A 65 4.14 -7.57 7.66
N LEU A 66 4.46 -6.58 6.82
CA LEU A 66 4.24 -5.18 7.14
C LEU A 66 2.74 -4.87 7.15
N CYS A 67 2.01 -5.37 6.15
CA CYS A 67 0.54 -5.26 6.07
C CYS A 67 -0.14 -5.99 7.24
N GLN A 68 0.35 -7.17 7.62
CA GLN A 68 -0.18 -7.93 8.76
C GLN A 68 0.02 -7.19 10.09
N SER A 69 1.19 -6.56 10.26
CA SER A 69 1.48 -5.74 11.44
C SER A 69 0.53 -4.54 11.52
N ALA A 70 0.29 -3.88 10.38
CA ALA A 70 -0.68 -2.79 10.30
C ALA A 70 -2.11 -3.24 10.61
N LEU A 71 -2.54 -4.38 10.07
CA LEU A 71 -3.84 -4.97 10.33
C LEU A 71 -4.02 -5.33 11.82
N LYS A 72 -2.99 -5.88 12.45
CA LYS A 72 -3.00 -6.20 13.87
C LYS A 72 -3.17 -4.95 14.73
N GLU A 73 -2.44 -3.89 14.40
CA GLU A 73 -2.54 -2.60 15.10
C GLU A 73 -3.92 -1.97 14.90
N TYR A 74 -4.45 -1.99 13.67
CA TYR A 74 -5.80 -1.54 13.36
C TYR A 74 -6.87 -2.23 14.23
N LYS A 75 -6.77 -3.55 14.40
CA LYS A 75 -7.70 -4.33 15.23
C LYS A 75 -7.54 -4.06 16.73
N ALA A 76 -6.35 -3.67 17.18
CA ALA A 76 -6.06 -3.43 18.60
C ALA A 76 -6.41 -2.01 19.06
N SER A 77 -6.35 -1.03 18.16
CA SER A 77 -6.43 0.39 18.49
C SER A 77 -7.76 1.00 18.02
N PRO A 78 -8.70 1.30 18.94
CA PRO A 78 -9.96 1.95 18.59
C PRO A 78 -9.70 3.38 18.06
N GLY A 79 -10.34 3.73 16.94
CA GLY A 79 -10.21 5.05 16.32
C GLY A 79 -9.11 5.18 15.26
N LEU A 80 -8.47 4.07 14.86
CA LEU A 80 -7.71 4.01 13.62
C LEU A 80 -8.64 3.94 12.43
N ARG A 81 -8.33 4.70 11.37
CA ARG A 81 -9.06 4.64 10.10
C ARG A 81 -8.17 4.07 9.01
N MET A 82 -8.67 3.04 8.33
CA MET A 82 -8.01 2.46 7.17
C MET A 82 -8.45 3.23 5.93
N VAL A 83 -7.48 3.73 5.15
CA VAL A 83 -7.77 4.53 3.96
C VAL A 83 -7.03 3.95 2.76
N ASN A 84 -7.79 3.67 1.70
CA ASN A 84 -7.23 3.30 0.41
C ASN A 84 -6.59 4.53 -0.25
N TYR A 85 -5.36 4.37 -0.73
CA TYR A 85 -4.57 5.42 -1.38
C TYR A 85 -5.33 6.16 -2.49
N ASP A 86 -6.12 5.45 -3.30
CA ASP A 86 -6.84 6.04 -4.44
C ASP A 86 -7.92 7.05 -4.01
N HIS A 87 -8.37 6.97 -2.76
CA HIS A 87 -9.40 7.82 -2.19
C HIS A 87 -8.83 8.93 -1.30
N ILE A 88 -7.51 8.98 -1.10
CA ILE A 88 -6.86 9.95 -0.20
C ILE A 88 -7.27 11.39 -0.49
N PRO A 89 -7.25 11.90 -1.75
CA PRO A 89 -7.60 13.29 -1.99
C PRO A 89 -9.02 13.63 -1.53
N GLY A 90 -9.99 12.77 -1.84
CA GLY A 90 -11.39 12.94 -1.43
C GLY A 90 -11.54 12.89 0.10
N ILE A 91 -10.97 11.87 0.74
CA ILE A 91 -11.02 11.71 2.19
C ILE A 91 -10.35 12.89 2.90
N PHE A 92 -9.24 13.42 2.35
CA PHE A 92 -8.62 14.62 2.90
C PHE A 92 -9.56 15.82 2.85
N MET A 93 -10.22 16.03 1.72
CA MET A 93 -11.08 17.21 1.51
C MET A 93 -12.40 17.14 2.27
N ASP A 94 -12.98 15.95 2.40
CA ASP A 94 -14.34 15.76 2.94
C ASP A 94 -14.36 15.34 4.41
N ASP A 95 -13.28 14.74 4.90
CA ASP A 95 -13.19 14.22 6.27
C ASP A 95 -12.04 14.89 7.04
N ILE A 96 -10.79 14.69 6.58
CA ILE A 96 -9.64 15.06 7.40
C ILE A 96 -9.52 16.57 7.60
N ILE A 97 -9.52 17.35 6.52
CA ILE A 97 -9.34 18.81 6.61
C ILE A 97 -10.49 19.48 7.36
N PRO A 98 -11.77 19.21 7.02
CA PRO A 98 -12.90 19.85 7.70
C PRO A 98 -12.97 19.52 9.19
N TYR A 99 -12.75 18.27 9.59
CA TYR A 99 -12.95 17.85 10.99
C TYR A 99 -11.70 17.98 11.87
N HIS A 100 -10.50 18.10 11.29
CA HIS A 100 -9.26 18.20 12.07
C HIS A 100 -8.51 19.53 11.93
N PHE A 101 -8.70 20.28 10.84
CA PHE A 101 -7.88 21.46 10.56
C PHE A 101 -8.68 22.76 10.42
N VAL A 102 -9.98 22.70 10.09
CA VAL A 102 -10.83 23.88 9.91
C VAL A 102 -11.88 23.96 11.02
N LYS A 103 -11.80 24.99 11.87
CA LYS A 103 -12.74 25.18 12.99
C LYS A 103 -14.21 25.33 12.57
N GLU A 104 -14.46 25.76 11.34
CA GLU A 104 -15.80 26.00 10.78
C GLU A 104 -16.32 24.82 9.95
N GLY A 105 -15.57 23.71 9.87
CA GLY A 105 -16.06 22.44 9.33
C GLY A 105 -16.32 22.41 7.83
N ARG A 106 -15.88 23.41 7.04
CA ARG A 106 -16.07 23.43 5.58
C ARG A 106 -14.88 24.00 4.84
N LEU A 107 -14.50 23.28 3.78
CA LEU A 107 -13.57 23.76 2.76
C LEU A 107 -14.35 24.54 1.70
N ASP A 108 -13.94 25.77 1.40
CA ASP A 108 -14.56 26.52 0.30
C ASP A 108 -14.25 25.89 -1.07
N ARG A 109 -15.04 26.26 -2.09
CA ARG A 109 -14.93 25.67 -3.43
C ARG A 109 -13.56 25.93 -4.06
N ASP A 110 -13.03 27.14 -3.91
CA ASP A 110 -11.76 27.52 -4.52
C ASP A 110 -10.59 26.76 -3.88
N ALA A 111 -10.65 26.49 -2.59
CA ALA A 111 -9.69 25.67 -1.86
C ALA A 111 -9.74 24.21 -2.32
N ARG A 112 -10.93 23.65 -2.52
CA ARG A 112 -11.12 22.30 -3.09
C ARG A 112 -10.50 22.20 -4.49
N GLU A 113 -10.82 23.14 -5.38
CA GLU A 113 -10.28 23.17 -6.75
C GLU A 113 -8.74 23.28 -6.76
N ARG A 114 -8.16 24.08 -5.86
CA ARG A 114 -6.70 24.17 -5.70
C ARG A 114 -6.09 22.86 -5.23
N ILE A 115 -6.68 22.20 -4.25
CA ILE A 115 -6.19 20.90 -3.74
C ILE A 115 -6.26 19.85 -4.83
N GLU A 116 -7.37 19.75 -5.56
CA GLU A 116 -7.50 18.84 -6.71
C GLU A 116 -6.49 19.12 -7.82
N THR A 117 -6.21 20.40 -8.08
CA THR A 117 -5.24 20.79 -9.11
C THR A 117 -3.81 20.39 -8.69
N VAL A 118 -3.46 20.56 -7.41
CA VAL A 118 -2.15 20.21 -6.89
C VAL A 118 -2.00 18.70 -6.76
N SER A 119 -3.04 17.96 -6.36
CA SER A 119 -2.98 16.51 -6.18
C SER A 119 -2.73 15.74 -7.48
N LYS A 120 -3.09 16.33 -8.64
CA LYS A 120 -2.79 15.79 -9.98
C LYS A 120 -1.31 15.89 -10.38
N ARG A 121 -0.47 16.61 -9.62
CA ARG A 121 0.96 16.77 -9.92
C ARG A 121 1.76 15.61 -9.36
N TYR A 122 2.69 15.09 -10.17
CA TYR A 122 3.58 14.03 -9.71
C TYR A 122 4.53 14.54 -8.62
N SER A 123 4.44 13.97 -7.42
CA SER A 123 5.19 14.42 -6.24
C SER A 123 6.72 14.31 -6.36
N LYS A 124 7.23 13.58 -7.36
CA LYS A 124 8.68 13.47 -7.66
C LYS A 124 9.09 14.21 -8.93
N GLY A 125 8.19 14.98 -9.55
CA GLY A 125 8.52 15.85 -10.67
C GLY A 125 9.36 17.03 -10.18
N LYS A 126 10.64 17.10 -10.60
CA LYS A 126 11.48 18.27 -10.31
C LYS A 126 11.07 19.41 -11.24
N PHE A 127 10.48 20.48 -10.69
CA PHE A 127 10.23 21.82 -11.26
C PHE A 127 9.44 21.94 -12.59
N GLU A 128 9.55 20.98 -13.51
CA GLU A 128 8.74 20.89 -14.72
C GLU A 128 7.63 19.86 -14.48
N GLY A 129 6.38 20.33 -14.56
CA GLY A 129 5.17 19.62 -14.18
C GLY A 129 4.92 18.35 -14.98
N LYS A 130 5.64 17.26 -14.67
CA LYS A 130 5.25 15.93 -15.11
C LYS A 130 3.87 15.64 -14.52
N GLN A 131 2.91 15.49 -15.42
CA GLN A 131 1.61 14.97 -15.05
C GLN A 131 1.79 13.57 -14.49
N TRP A 132 0.96 13.25 -13.49
CA TRP A 132 0.88 11.88 -13.02
C TRP A 132 0.35 11.01 -14.16
N GLU A 133 1.11 9.97 -14.51
CA GLU A 133 0.70 8.94 -15.46
C GLU A 133 0.50 7.64 -14.69
N ALA A 134 -0.67 7.02 -14.87
CA ALA A 134 -0.94 5.70 -14.34
C ALA A 134 0.00 4.69 -15.01
N ASP A 135 0.78 3.95 -14.21
CA ASP A 135 1.72 2.93 -14.70
C ASP A 135 1.25 1.49 -14.39
N SER A 136 0.02 1.34 -13.93
CA SER A 136 -0.61 0.07 -13.54
C SER A 136 -0.61 -0.96 -14.67
N ASP A 137 -1.18 -0.64 -15.84
CA ASP A 137 -1.25 -1.58 -16.98
C ASP A 137 0.15 -2.04 -17.42
N VAL A 138 1.12 -1.13 -17.42
CA VAL A 138 2.50 -1.42 -17.81
C VAL A 138 3.17 -2.34 -16.78
N LYS A 139 2.94 -2.11 -15.48
CA LYS A 139 3.45 -2.97 -14.41
C LYS A 139 2.82 -4.35 -14.47
N GLN A 140 1.50 -4.43 -14.65
CA GLN A 140 0.79 -5.69 -14.80
C GLN A 140 1.29 -6.44 -16.04
N ALA A 141 1.41 -5.81 -17.21
CA ALA A 141 1.89 -6.49 -18.42
C ALA A 141 3.34 -7.00 -18.29
N LYS A 142 4.21 -6.29 -17.56
CA LYS A 142 5.62 -6.66 -17.38
C LYS A 142 5.87 -7.67 -16.26
N ALA A 143 4.88 -7.93 -15.41
CA ALA A 143 5.00 -8.91 -14.34
C ALA A 143 5.14 -10.32 -14.90
N TRP A 144 6.21 -11.00 -14.49
CA TRP A 144 6.45 -12.40 -14.80
C TRP A 144 5.69 -13.31 -13.83
N GLU A 145 5.53 -14.57 -14.23
CA GLU A 145 4.66 -15.54 -13.54
C GLU A 145 5.04 -15.74 -12.07
N GLU A 146 6.34 -15.86 -11.78
CA GLU A 146 6.80 -16.06 -10.41
C GLU A 146 6.48 -14.85 -9.49
N MET A 147 6.43 -13.64 -10.06
CA MET A 147 6.00 -12.45 -9.31
C MET A 147 4.50 -12.49 -9.00
N ARG A 148 3.69 -12.87 -9.98
CA ARG A 148 2.24 -13.02 -9.82
C ARG A 148 1.93 -14.07 -8.77
N SER A 149 2.50 -15.26 -8.93
CA SER A 149 2.32 -16.36 -7.99
C SER A 149 2.75 -15.98 -6.56
N ALA A 150 3.89 -15.30 -6.40
CA ALA A 150 4.34 -14.81 -5.10
C ALA A 150 3.38 -13.77 -4.49
N SER A 151 2.95 -12.79 -5.29
CA SER A 151 1.99 -11.76 -4.88
C SER A 151 0.68 -12.40 -4.41
N ASP A 152 0.15 -13.33 -5.19
CA ASP A 152 -1.11 -14.01 -4.96
C ASP A 152 -1.09 -14.88 -3.72
N LYS A 153 0.03 -15.59 -3.51
CA LYS A 153 0.21 -16.49 -2.39
C LYS A 153 0.33 -15.73 -1.07
N TYR A 154 1.10 -14.64 -1.04
CA TYR A 154 1.50 -14.00 0.22
C TYR A 154 0.80 -12.67 0.49
N LEU A 155 0.74 -11.79 -0.50
CA LEU A 155 0.37 -10.38 -0.30
C LEU A 155 -1.12 -10.12 -0.57
N ARG A 156 -1.68 -10.76 -1.61
CA ARG A 156 -3.07 -10.58 -2.02
C ARG A 156 -4.10 -10.87 -0.91
N PRO A 157 -4.00 -11.96 -0.13
CA PRO A 157 -5.01 -12.26 0.89
C PRO A 157 -5.11 -11.16 1.96
N ILE A 158 -3.96 -10.62 2.37
CA ILE A 158 -3.91 -9.54 3.38
C ILE A 158 -4.41 -8.22 2.78
N TYR A 159 -4.07 -7.95 1.52
CA TYR A 159 -4.55 -6.77 0.82
C TYR A 159 -6.07 -6.75 0.68
N GLU A 160 -6.69 -7.89 0.32
CA GLU A 160 -8.14 -8.01 0.22
C GLU A 160 -8.83 -7.79 1.58
N GLU A 161 -8.24 -8.28 2.67
CA GLU A 161 -8.72 -8.01 4.02
C GLU A 161 -8.64 -6.52 4.38
N LEU A 162 -7.52 -5.86 4.06
CA LEU A 162 -7.35 -4.41 4.26
C LEU A 162 -8.34 -3.59 3.41
N GLN A 163 -8.60 -3.99 2.16
CA GLN A 163 -9.59 -3.35 1.30
C GLN A 163 -11.01 -3.47 1.87
N LYS A 164 -11.37 -4.65 2.37
CA LYS A 164 -12.66 -4.88 3.00
C LYS A 164 -12.85 -3.95 4.19
N LEU A 165 -11.86 -3.86 5.08
CA LEU A 165 -11.89 -2.97 6.23
C LEU A 165 -11.91 -1.49 5.86
N ALA A 166 -11.24 -1.08 4.79
CA ALA A 166 -11.29 0.29 4.29
C ALA A 166 -12.69 0.66 3.75
N SER A 167 -13.38 -0.32 3.15
CA SER A 167 -14.74 -0.15 2.63
C SER A 167 -15.76 -0.09 3.77
N GLU A 168 -15.58 -0.92 4.81
CA GLU A 168 -16.46 -1.00 5.98
C GLU A 168 -16.25 0.18 6.95
N GLY A 169 -15.00 0.58 7.20
CA GLY A 169 -14.63 1.76 8.03
C GLY A 169 -14.96 3.11 7.39
N GLY A 170 -15.50 3.11 6.17
CA GLY A 170 -16.15 4.27 5.54
C GLY A 170 -17.55 4.56 6.08
N GLY A 171 -18.23 3.56 6.67
CA GLY A 171 -19.65 3.60 6.99
C GLY A 171 -20.01 3.74 8.48
N GLU A 172 -19.07 3.53 9.40
CA GLU A 172 -19.34 3.62 10.84
C GLU A 172 -18.55 4.75 11.49
N ASN A 173 -19.14 5.95 11.46
CA ASN A 173 -19.11 6.92 12.56
C ASN A 173 -20.36 7.80 12.39
N ASN A 174 -21.38 7.50 13.19
CA ASN A 174 -22.49 8.43 13.50
C ASN A 174 -21.95 9.73 14.09
#